data_AF-A0A956G193-F1
#
_entry.id   AF-A0A956G193-F1
#
_cell.length_a   1.000
_cell.length_b   1.000
_cell.length_c   1.000
_cell.angle_alpha   90.00
_cell.angle_beta   90.00
_cell.angle_gamma   90.00
#
_symmetry.space_group_name_H-M   'P 1'
#
loop_
_entity.id
_entity.type
_entity.pdbx_description
1 polymer ?
#
loop_
_entity_poly.entity_id
_entity_poly.type
_entity_poly.pdbx_seq_one_letter_code
_entity_poly.pdbx_strand_id
1 'polypeptide(L)' 'MAECQKCGEEVEELYRVKVGTRRVQMCEDCLELHKEEQAIAAEAEGAMQDMMGYKGR' A
#
# COMPACT_ATOMS: atom_id res chain seq x y z
N MET A 1 -14.60 2.46 -19.98
CA MET A 1 -14.49 2.45 -18.52
C MET A 1 -13.65 1.25 -18.13
N ALA A 2 -12.81 1.40 -17.12
CA ALA A 2 -11.94 0.33 -16.64
C ALA A 2 -12.24 0.09 -15.16
N GLU A 3 -12.23 -1.17 -14.76
CA GLU A 3 -12.63 -1.56 -13.42
C GLU A 3 -11.45 -1.43 -12.43
N CYS A 4 -11.71 -0.81 -11.29
CA CYS A 4 -10.76 -0.77 -10.20
C CYS A 4 -10.49 -2.18 -9.67
N GLN A 5 -9.23 -2.60 -9.66
CA GLN A 5 -8.87 -3.96 -9.20
C GLN A 5 -8.95 -4.15 -7.68
N LYS A 6 -9.32 -3.12 -6.91
CA LYS A 6 -9.50 -3.17 -5.44
C LYS A 6 -10.97 -3.17 -5.03
N CYS A 7 -11.76 -2.20 -5.49
CA CYS A 7 -13.19 -2.10 -5.15
C CYS A 7 -14.15 -2.67 -6.20
N GLY A 8 -13.69 -2.87 -7.45
CA GLY A 8 -14.55 -3.34 -8.54
C GLY A 8 -15.40 -2.25 -9.20
N GLU A 9 -15.19 -0.97 -8.89
CA GLU A 9 -15.94 0.12 -9.55
C GLU A 9 -15.41 0.42 -10.96
N GLU A 10 -16.34 0.62 -11.89
CA GLU A 10 -16.04 1.12 -13.23
C GLU A 10 -15.78 2.62 -13.18
N VAL A 11 -14.53 3.01 -13.41
CA VAL A 11 -14.12 4.41 -13.44
C VAL A 11 -13.44 4.72 -14.78
N GLU A 12 -13.37 6.02 -15.10
CA GLU A 12 -12.71 6.49 -16.31
C GLU A 12 -11.20 6.63 -16.11
N GLU A 13 -10.78 6.97 -14.89
CA GLU A 13 -9.38 7.20 -14.54
C GLU A 13 -8.87 6.15 -13.53
N LEU A 14 -7.78 5.48 -13.90
CA LEU A 14 -7.12 4.46 -13.08
C LEU A 14 -5.63 4.72 -12.96
N TYR A 15 -5.14 4.61 -11.74
CA TYR A 15 -3.74 4.80 -11.38
C TYR A 15 -3.04 3.44 -11.19
N ARG A 16 -1.86 3.28 -11.78
CA ARG A 16 -1.04 2.07 -11.60
C ARG A 16 -0.18 2.18 -10.36
N VAL A 17 -0.39 1.27 -9.43
CA VAL A 17 0.34 1.20 -8.15
C VAL A 17 1.09 -0.12 -8.07
N LYS A 18 2.28 -0.10 -7.45
CA LYS A 18 3.04 -1.32 -7.19
C LYS A 18 2.66 -1.86 -5.81
N VAL A 19 2.15 -3.09 -5.78
CA VAL A 19 1.82 -3.83 -4.56
C VAL A 19 2.70 -5.07 -4.53
N GLY A 20 3.68 -5.07 -3.61
CA GLY A 20 4.73 -6.08 -3.58
C GLY A 20 5.51 -6.13 -4.91
N THR A 21 5.43 -7.26 -5.62
CA THR A 21 6.08 -7.47 -6.93
C THR A 21 5.18 -7.18 -8.13
N ARG A 22 3.87 -6.98 -7.93
CA ARG A 22 2.90 -6.80 -9.02
C ARG A 22 2.47 -5.35 -9.14
N ARG A 23 2.02 -4.96 -10.34
CA ARG A 23 1.38 -3.68 -10.59
C ARG A 23 -0.12 -3.90 -10.72
N VAL A 24 -0.90 -3.11 -10.01
CA VAL A 24 -2.36 -3.14 -10.00
C VAL A 24 -2.92 -1.76 -10.33
N GLN A 25 -4.08 -1.72 -10.96
CA GLN A 25 -4.79 -0.49 -11.31
C GLN A 25 -5.88 -0.20 -10.28
N MET A 26 -5.83 1.00 -9.69
CA MET A 26 -6.76 1.44 -8.64
C MET A 26 -7.38 2.79 -9.01
N CYS A 27 -8.60 3.06 -8.55
CA CYS A 27 -9.19 4.39 -8.62
C CYS A 27 -8.47 5.32 -7.64
N GLU A 28 -8.76 6.63 -7.72
CA GLU A 28 -8.19 7.64 -6.83
C GLU A 28 -8.44 7.32 -5.34
N ASP A 29 -9.66 6.94 -4.97
CA ASP A 29 -10.01 6.63 -3.58
C ASP A 29 -9.20 5.43 -3.02
N CYS A 30 -9.10 4.35 -3.80
CA CYS A 30 -8.33 3.17 -3.41
C CYS A 30 -6.82 3.44 -3.36
N LEU A 31 -6.33 4.36 -4.19
CA LEU A 31 -4.94 4.78 -4.21
C LEU A 31 -4.58 5.53 -2.92
N GLU A 32 -5.40 6.49 -2.50
CA GLU A 32 -5.17 7.27 -1.28
C GLU A 32 -5.15 6.38 -0.04
N LEU A 33 -6.14 5.48 0.09
CA LEU A 33 -6.17 4.49 1.17
C LEU A 33 -4.90 3.63 1.19
N HIS A 34 -4.46 3.15 0.02
CA HIS A 34 -3.25 2.33 -0.05
C HIS A 34 -1.98 3.11 0.33
N LYS A 35 -1.89 4.41 0.02
CA LYS A 35 -0.76 5.25 0.46
C LYS A 35 -0.76 5.42 1.98
N GLU A 36 -1.93 5.64 2.58
CA GLU A 36 -2.09 5.70 4.03
C GLU A 36 -1.69 4.38 4.70
N GLU A 37 -2.17 3.24 4.18
CA GLU A 37 -1.79 1.91 4.66
C GLU A 37 -0.27 1.68 4.59
N GLN A 38 0.40 2.12 3.51
CA GLN A 38 1.86 2.03 3.40
C GLN A 38 2.60 2.94 4.37
N ALA A 39 2.10 4.15 4.63
CA ALA A 39 2.69 5.05 5.62
C ALA A 39 2.63 4.44 7.03
N ILE A 40 1.50 3.81 7.37
CA ILE A 40 1.32 3.10 8.64
C ILE A 40 2.25 1.87 8.71
N ALA A 41 2.34 1.09 7.63
CA ALA A 41 3.21 -0.08 7.58
C ALA A 41 4.69 0.30 7.75
N ALA A 42 5.13 1.40 7.14
CA ALA A 42 6.50 1.89 7.27
C ALA A 42 6.82 2.30 8.73
N GLU A 43 5.87 2.92 9.44
CA GLU A 43 6.04 3.19 10.88
C GLU A 43 6.05 1.90 11.73
N ALA A 44 5.21 0.92 11.40
CA ALA A 44 5.16 -0.36 12.10
C ALA A 44 6.45 -1.18 11.94
N GLU A 45 7.08 -1.14 10.76
CA GLU A 45 8.37 -1.81 10.51
C GLU A 45 9.53 -1.15 11.28
N GLY A 46 9.48 0.17 11.49
CA GLY A 46 10.41 0.89 12.35
C GLY A 46 10.34 0.43 13.82
N ALA A 47 9.13 0.24 14.34
CA ALA A 47 8.91 -0.21 15.72
C ALA A 47 9.40 -1.64 16.00
N MET A 48 9.46 -2.51 14.98
CA MET A 48 9.99 -3.88 15.14
C MET A 48 11.53 -3.97 15.08
N GLN A 49 12.22 -3.01 14.45
CA GLN A 49 13.69 -2.98 14.46
C GLN A 49 14.27 -2.66 15.84
N ASP A 50 13.58 -1.85 16.65
CA ASP A 50 14.02 -1.54 18.02
C ASP A 50 14.05 -2.76 18.96
N MET A 51 13.31 -3.83 18.64
CA MET A 51 13.25 -5.06 19.44
C MET A 51 14.36 -6.07 19.12
N MET A 52 15.11 -5.90 18.02
CA MET A 52 16.30 -6.74 17.69
C MET A 52 17.64 -6.12 18.12
N GLY A 53 17.65 -4.93 18.72
CA GLY A 53 18.87 -4.22 19.14
C GLY A 53 19.42 -4.57 20.53
N TYR A 54 18.63 -5.22 21.41
CA TYR A 54 19.00 -5.38 22.83
C TYR A 54 19.46 -6.78 23.26
N LYS A 55 19.62 -7.73 22.33
CA LYS A 55 20.06 -9.11 22.68
C LYS A 55 21.23 -9.57 21.82
N GLY A 56 22.33 -8.83 21.91
CA GLY A 56 23.54 -9.12 21.14
C GLY A 56 24.74 -8.25 21.49
N ARG A 57 25.00 -8.01 22.78
CA ARG A 57 26.34 -7.64 23.25
C ARG A 57 26.61 -8.32 24.59
#